data_AF-A0A5D5APP0-F1
#
_entry.id   AF-A0A5D5APP0-F1
#
_cell.length_a   1.000
_cell.length_b   1.000
_cell.length_c   1.000
_cell.angle_alpha   90.00
_cell.angle_beta   90.00
_cell.angle_gamma   90.00
#
_symmetry.space_group_name_H-M   'P 1'
#
loop_
_entity.id
_entity.type
_entity.pdbx_description
1 polymer ?
#
loop_
_entity_poly.entity_id
_entity_poly.type
_entity_poly.pdbx_seq_one_letter_code
_entity_poly.pdbx_strand_id
1 'polypeptide(L)'
;MARVATIRGELAWARLVERQLYLVPPVIGVGIVGVLQEADPGVPLLESGLVLVGTFGYSLLSAGIALSLFADARRVRRQGAASEHWRPSPWGNALFALLWAPVAGVFYLYRRHKRFGTRPDWSGWWLVVAASLATTVIGLAVAAIAVALSIPGLFLTAAGLAGAVAFGTFPIAIHRDAAYVSTYGDSWRPNPGLHLGLAFLSLSVAPLQPLLAGYYLLRRQRSGVSRR
;
A
#
# COMPACT_ATOMS: atom_id res chain seq x y z
N MET A 1 -28.03 -10.67 16.97
CA MET A 1 -26.71 -10.07 17.32
C MET A 1 -25.49 -10.89 16.87
N ALA A 2 -25.52 -12.23 16.90
CA ALA A 2 -24.38 -13.07 16.48
C ALA A 2 -23.89 -12.86 15.03
N ARG A 3 -24.79 -12.68 14.04
CA ARG A 3 -24.44 -12.44 12.62
C ARG A 3 -23.65 -11.15 12.35
N VAL A 4 -23.85 -10.12 13.17
CA VAL A 4 -23.17 -8.82 12.99
C VAL A 4 -21.75 -8.86 13.55
N ALA A 5 -21.52 -9.61 14.64
CA ALA A 5 -20.20 -9.84 15.20
C ALA A 5 -19.30 -10.69 14.27
N THR A 6 -19.87 -11.70 13.59
CA THR A 6 -19.14 -12.50 12.60
C THR A 6 -18.66 -11.68 11.40
N ILE A 7 -19.51 -10.80 10.86
CA ILE A 7 -19.15 -9.90 9.74
C ILE A 7 -18.06 -8.90 10.14
N ARG A 8 -18.09 -8.34 11.37
CA ARG A 8 -17.02 -7.45 11.87
C ARG A 8 -15.67 -8.16 12.00
N GLY A 9 -15.67 -9.42 12.43
CA GLY A 9 -14.46 -10.23 12.47
C GLY A 9 -13.96 -10.63 11.07
N GLU A 10 -14.86 -10.89 10.11
CA GLU A 10 -14.54 -11.35 8.73
C GLU A 10 -13.77 -10.33 7.91
N LEU A 11 -13.94 -9.03 8.20
CA LEU A 11 -13.22 -7.96 7.54
C LEU A 11 -11.88 -7.62 8.23
N ALA A 12 -11.65 -8.05 9.47
CA ALA A 12 -10.50 -7.60 10.25
C ALA A 12 -9.15 -8.06 9.69
N TRP A 13 -9.00 -9.35 9.34
CA TRP A 13 -7.72 -9.90 8.88
C TRP A 13 -7.34 -9.42 7.48
N ALA A 14 -8.27 -9.44 6.53
CA ALA A 14 -8.04 -8.90 5.20
C ALA A 14 -7.68 -7.40 5.23
N ARG A 15 -8.35 -6.62 6.10
CA ARG A 15 -7.99 -5.21 6.32
C ARG A 15 -6.62 -5.05 6.95
N LEU A 16 -6.23 -5.96 7.84
CA LEU A 16 -4.89 -5.97 8.41
C LEU A 16 -3.85 -6.23 7.33
N VAL A 17 -4.11 -7.15 6.39
CA VAL A 17 -3.26 -7.36 5.19
C VAL A 17 -3.17 -6.09 4.35
N GLU A 18 -4.29 -5.45 4.03
CA GLU A 18 -4.32 -4.17 3.29
C GLU A 18 -3.44 -3.10 3.96
N ARG A 19 -3.61 -2.90 5.27
CA ARG A 19 -2.88 -1.89 6.04
C ARG A 19 -1.38 -2.18 6.09
N GLN A 20 -0.99 -3.43 6.23
CA GLN A 20 0.43 -3.82 6.19
C GLN A 20 1.03 -3.62 4.80
N LEU A 21 0.28 -3.91 3.73
CA LEU A 21 0.74 -3.63 2.37
C LEU A 21 0.95 -2.14 2.14
N TYR A 22 0.15 -1.25 2.75
CA TYR A 22 0.39 0.19 2.66
C TYR A 22 1.70 0.64 3.33
N LEU A 23 2.23 -0.15 4.27
CA LEU A 23 3.51 0.14 4.94
C LEU A 23 4.71 -0.40 4.16
N VAL A 24 4.50 -1.26 3.16
CA VAL A 24 5.59 -1.82 2.34
C VAL A 24 6.36 -0.74 1.58
N PRO A 25 5.73 0.16 0.80
CA PRO A 25 6.47 1.18 0.06
C PRO A 25 7.35 2.09 0.93
N PRO A 26 6.86 2.68 2.04
CA PRO A 26 7.72 3.53 2.87
C PRO A 26 8.84 2.74 3.53
N VAL A 27 8.63 1.49 3.95
CA VAL A 27 9.71 0.67 4.54
C VAL A 27 10.79 0.33 3.50
N ILE A 28 10.40 -0.04 2.27
CA ILE A 28 11.36 -0.27 1.18
C ILE A 28 12.07 1.04 0.82
N GLY A 29 11.33 2.14 0.69
CA GLY A 29 11.89 3.45 0.36
C GLY A 29 12.90 3.93 1.40
N VAL A 30 12.58 3.80 2.69
CA VAL A 30 13.50 4.12 3.80
C VAL A 30 14.73 3.21 3.78
N GLY A 31 14.55 1.91 3.51
CA GLY A 31 15.67 0.98 3.38
C GLY A 31 16.61 1.32 2.22
N ILE A 32 16.06 1.68 1.06
CA ILE A 32 16.85 2.11 -0.11
C ILE A 32 17.59 3.42 0.20
N VAL A 33 16.92 4.41 0.80
CA VAL A 33 17.58 5.66 1.20
C VAL A 33 18.69 5.38 2.21
N GLY A 34 18.46 4.51 3.20
CA GLY A 34 19.48 4.11 4.17
C GLY A 34 20.70 3.46 3.53
N VAL A 35 20.52 2.57 2.54
CA VAL A 35 21.63 1.93 1.80
C VAL A 35 22.35 2.92 0.88
N LEU A 36 21.62 3.82 0.21
CA LEU A 36 22.22 4.83 -0.68
C LEU A 36 22.89 5.98 0.08
N GLN A 37 22.57 6.17 1.37
CA GLN A 37 23.18 7.18 2.24
C GLN A 37 24.46 6.71 2.95
N GLU A 38 25.24 5.80 2.37
CA GLU A 38 26.65 5.60 2.75
C GLU A 38 27.50 6.90 2.68
N ALA A 39 26.92 8.03 2.25
CA ALA A 39 27.46 9.37 2.41
C ALA A 39 27.08 9.98 3.76
N ASP A 40 28.02 9.91 4.72
CA ASP A 40 28.07 10.55 6.04
C ASP A 40 27.14 11.77 6.21
N PRO A 41 25.89 11.59 6.72
CA PRO A 41 24.91 12.65 6.79
C PRO A 41 25.20 13.68 7.91
N GLY A 42 26.27 13.49 8.70
CA GLY A 42 26.63 14.38 9.81
C GLY A 42 25.62 14.41 10.96
N VAL A 43 24.58 13.56 10.93
CA VAL A 43 23.55 13.44 11.96
C VAL A 43 23.74 12.10 12.69
N PRO A 44 24.22 12.12 13.95
CA PRO A 44 24.38 10.89 14.72
C PRO A 44 23.05 10.14 14.85
N LEU A 45 23.09 8.81 14.79
CA LEU A 45 21.96 7.87 14.92
C LEU A 45 20.99 7.79 13.73
N LEU A 46 21.03 8.71 12.76
CA LEU A 46 20.11 8.68 11.61
C LEU A 46 20.35 7.42 10.75
N GLU A 47 21.61 7.14 10.43
CA GLU A 47 22.02 5.97 9.65
C GLU A 47 21.57 4.66 10.32
N SER A 48 21.86 4.51 11.62
CA SER A 48 21.44 3.34 12.39
C SER A 48 19.91 3.18 12.42
N GLY A 49 19.18 4.30 12.50
CA GLY A 49 17.71 4.30 12.44
C GLY A 49 17.18 3.85 11.07
N LEU A 50 17.76 4.36 9.97
CA LEU A 50 17.37 4.00 8.60
C LEU A 50 17.64 2.53 8.31
N VAL A 51 18.82 2.02 8.70
CA VAL A 51 19.17 0.59 8.56
C VAL A 51 18.24 -0.28 9.38
N LEU A 52 17.98 0.07 10.65
CA LEU A 52 17.10 -0.72 11.51
C LEU A 52 15.67 -0.77 10.95
N VAL A 53 15.14 0.37 10.50
CA VAL A 53 13.81 0.44 9.86
C VAL A 53 13.77 -0.34 8.54
N GLY A 54 14.80 -0.23 7.70
CA GLY A 54 14.87 -0.96 6.44
C GLY A 54 14.93 -2.48 6.64
N THR A 55 15.88 -2.95 7.45
CA THR A 55 16.16 -4.39 7.62
C THR A 55 15.14 -5.09 8.52
N PHE A 56 14.87 -4.54 9.70
CA PHE A 56 13.90 -5.15 10.63
C PHE A 56 12.46 -4.82 10.24
N GLY A 57 12.19 -3.62 9.72
CA GLY A 57 10.84 -3.23 9.31
C GLY A 57 10.30 -4.14 8.21
N TYR A 58 11.09 -4.46 7.18
CA TYR A 58 10.63 -5.36 6.11
C TYR A 58 10.39 -6.79 6.63
N SER A 59 11.27 -7.27 7.52
CA SER A 59 11.14 -8.60 8.13
C SER A 59 9.88 -8.70 9.00
N LEU A 60 9.64 -7.71 9.85
CA LEU A 60 8.45 -7.63 10.70
C LEU A 60 7.17 -7.50 9.88
N LEU A 61 7.18 -6.68 8.82
CA LEU A 61 6.05 -6.58 7.89
C LEU A 61 5.78 -7.89 7.17
N SER A 62 6.82 -8.59 6.71
CA SER A 62 6.67 -9.87 6.01
C SER A 62 6.09 -10.94 6.94
N ALA A 63 6.58 -11.02 8.18
CA ALA A 63 6.02 -11.90 9.21
C ALA A 63 4.56 -11.55 9.54
N GLY A 64 4.25 -10.27 9.71
CA GLY A 64 2.88 -9.80 9.95
C GLY A 64 1.92 -10.15 8.81
N ILE A 65 2.34 -9.94 7.57
CA ILE A 65 1.56 -10.29 6.37
C ILE A 65 1.35 -11.80 6.32
N ALA A 66 2.39 -12.59 6.57
CA ALA A 66 2.29 -14.05 6.60
C ALA A 66 1.29 -14.53 7.66
N LEU A 67 1.34 -13.99 8.88
CA LEU A 67 0.39 -14.31 9.95
C LEU A 67 -1.04 -13.91 9.58
N SER A 68 -1.21 -12.72 8.99
CA SER A 68 -2.51 -12.19 8.62
C SER A 68 -3.15 -12.99 7.48
N LEU A 69 -2.34 -13.37 6.47
CA LEU A 69 -2.76 -14.25 5.39
C LEU A 69 -3.10 -15.64 5.90
N PHE A 70 -2.28 -16.21 6.80
CA PHE A 70 -2.57 -17.51 7.41
C PHE A 70 -3.92 -17.48 8.15
N ALA A 71 -4.14 -16.47 8.98
CA ALA A 71 -5.35 -16.32 9.77
C ALA A 71 -6.59 -16.13 8.89
N ASP A 72 -6.54 -15.24 7.89
CA ASP A 72 -7.65 -15.02 6.95
C ASP A 72 -7.92 -16.27 6.12
N ALA A 73 -6.89 -16.91 5.55
CA ALA A 73 -7.03 -18.12 4.74
C ALA A 73 -7.60 -19.30 5.53
N ARG A 74 -7.12 -19.52 6.77
CA ARG A 74 -7.63 -20.58 7.66
C ARG A 74 -9.10 -20.35 7.97
N ARG A 75 -9.50 -19.10 8.18
CA ARG A 75 -10.89 -18.73 8.43
C ARG A 75 -11.76 -18.92 7.20
N VAL A 76 -11.37 -18.38 6.04
CA VAL A 76 -12.11 -18.51 4.78
C VAL A 76 -12.34 -19.98 4.44
N ARG A 77 -11.34 -20.85 4.67
CA ARG A 77 -11.46 -22.29 4.48
C ARG A 77 -12.46 -22.95 5.44
N ARG A 78 -12.55 -22.50 6.69
CA ARG A 78 -13.48 -23.04 7.71
C ARG A 78 -14.93 -22.61 7.51
N GLN A 79 -15.15 -21.39 7.01
CA GLN A 79 -16.50 -20.83 6.85
C GLN A 79 -17.28 -21.42 5.66
N GLY A 80 -16.74 -22.40 4.93
CA GLY A 80 -17.43 -23.04 3.81
C GLY A 80 -17.61 -22.16 2.57
N ALA A 81 -17.23 -20.87 2.64
CA ALA A 81 -17.24 -19.96 1.51
C ALA A 81 -16.14 -20.25 0.46
N ALA A 82 -15.28 -21.24 0.74
CA ALA A 82 -14.32 -21.77 -0.21
C ALA A 82 -15.04 -22.68 -1.23
N SER A 83 -15.60 -22.06 -2.27
CA SER A 83 -16.16 -22.75 -3.46
C SER A 83 -15.13 -23.67 -4.13
N GLU A 84 -15.58 -24.61 -4.98
CA GLU A 84 -14.72 -25.52 -5.77
C GLU A 84 -13.54 -24.83 -6.47
N HIS A 85 -13.72 -23.57 -6.86
CA HIS A 85 -12.78 -22.83 -7.71
C HIS A 85 -11.73 -22.00 -6.94
N TRP A 86 -11.83 -21.85 -5.61
CA TRP A 86 -10.77 -21.22 -4.81
C TRP A 86 -10.81 -21.69 -3.35
N ARG A 87 -9.78 -22.45 -2.96
CA ARG A 87 -9.52 -22.89 -1.59
C ARG A 87 -8.15 -22.37 -1.15
N PRO A 88 -8.06 -21.26 -0.39
CA PRO A 88 -6.76 -20.75 0.03
C PRO A 88 -6.08 -21.74 0.97
N SER A 89 -4.83 -22.09 0.69
CA SER A 89 -3.97 -22.88 1.58
C SER A 89 -3.35 -21.96 2.63
N PRO A 90 -3.67 -22.09 3.93
CA PRO A 90 -3.16 -21.14 4.93
C PRO A 90 -1.64 -21.08 4.97
N TRP A 91 -0.99 -22.25 5.02
CA TRP A 91 0.45 -22.37 5.00
C TRP A 91 1.07 -21.91 3.68
N GLY A 92 0.46 -22.24 2.53
CA GLY A 92 0.98 -21.80 1.24
C GLY A 92 0.99 -20.28 1.08
N ASN A 93 -0.06 -19.60 1.53
CA ASN A 93 -0.10 -18.13 1.51
C ASN A 93 0.88 -17.52 2.52
N ALA A 94 1.04 -18.12 3.70
CA ALA A 94 2.00 -17.64 4.70
C ALA A 94 3.45 -17.78 4.21
N LEU A 95 3.83 -18.95 3.71
CA LEU A 95 5.16 -19.21 3.16
C LEU A 95 5.43 -18.32 1.94
N PHE A 96 4.44 -18.12 1.08
CA PHE A 96 4.58 -17.21 -0.06
C PHE A 96 4.80 -15.77 0.40
N ALA A 97 4.15 -15.32 1.48
CA ALA A 97 4.40 -14.00 2.05
C ALA A 97 5.78 -13.86 2.71
N LEU A 98 6.32 -14.91 3.32
CA LEU A 98 7.69 -14.88 3.84
C LEU A 98 8.72 -14.77 2.71
N LEU A 99 8.44 -15.37 1.56
CA LEU A 99 9.30 -15.26 0.38
C LEU A 99 9.14 -13.91 -0.34
N TRP A 100 7.89 -13.47 -0.54
CA TRP A 100 7.57 -12.25 -1.29
C TRP A 100 6.25 -11.60 -0.82
N ALA A 101 6.32 -10.97 0.35
CA ALA A 101 5.18 -10.36 1.05
C ALA A 101 4.28 -9.43 0.19
N PRO A 102 4.83 -8.46 -0.57
CA PRO A 102 4.02 -7.57 -1.41
C PRO A 102 3.18 -8.34 -2.43
N VAL A 103 3.80 -9.26 -3.17
CA VAL A 103 3.13 -10.04 -4.21
C VAL A 103 2.12 -11.01 -3.62
N ALA A 104 2.49 -11.71 -2.54
CA ALA A 104 1.59 -12.63 -1.85
C ALA A 104 0.32 -11.92 -1.34
N GLY A 105 0.49 -10.77 -0.67
CA GLY A 105 -0.63 -9.99 -0.16
C GLY A 105 -1.54 -9.45 -1.28
N VAL A 106 -0.96 -8.85 -2.33
CA VAL A 106 -1.69 -8.35 -3.50
C VAL A 106 -2.48 -9.47 -4.19
N PHE A 107 -1.81 -10.59 -4.48
CA PHE A 107 -2.43 -11.72 -5.17
C PHE A 107 -3.57 -12.32 -4.36
N TYR A 108 -3.38 -12.44 -3.05
CA TYR A 108 -4.42 -12.89 -2.13
C TYR A 108 -5.62 -11.94 -2.12
N LEU A 109 -5.40 -10.63 -1.96
CA LEU A 109 -6.46 -9.63 -1.97
C LEU A 109 -7.20 -9.58 -3.31
N TYR A 110 -6.48 -9.72 -4.43
CA TYR A 110 -7.07 -9.82 -5.76
C TYR A 110 -8.06 -10.98 -5.88
N ARG A 111 -7.63 -12.18 -5.44
CA ARG A 111 -8.48 -13.39 -5.45
C ARG A 111 -9.65 -13.27 -4.49
N ARG A 112 -9.40 -12.74 -3.29
CA ARG A 112 -10.41 -12.54 -2.25
C ARG A 112 -11.48 -11.55 -2.70
N HIS A 113 -11.09 -10.44 -3.33
CA HIS A 113 -12.03 -9.43 -3.82
C HIS A 113 -13.01 -10.01 -4.85
N LYS A 114 -12.55 -10.86 -5.77
CA LYS A 114 -13.44 -11.53 -6.75
C LYS A 114 -14.57 -12.34 -6.10
N ARG A 115 -14.40 -12.77 -4.85
CA ARG A 115 -15.36 -13.62 -4.12
C ARG A 115 -16.20 -12.86 -3.12
N PHE A 116 -15.56 -12.02 -2.31
CA PHE A 116 -16.21 -11.35 -1.18
C PHE A 116 -16.43 -9.86 -1.40
N GLY A 117 -15.90 -9.31 -2.50
CA GLY A 117 -15.74 -7.87 -2.67
C GLY A 117 -14.75 -7.28 -1.66
N THR A 118 -14.54 -5.97 -1.78
CA THR A 118 -13.76 -5.17 -0.82
C THR A 118 -14.60 -3.95 -0.54
N ARG A 119 -15.16 -3.89 0.67
CA ARG A 119 -15.95 -2.73 1.09
C ARG A 119 -15.02 -1.57 1.45
N PRO A 120 -15.32 -0.34 1.03
CA PRO A 120 -14.62 0.84 1.53
C PRO A 120 -14.82 0.95 3.05
N ASP A 121 -13.75 1.28 3.77
CA ASP A 121 -13.75 1.29 5.25
C ASP A 121 -14.04 2.69 5.81
N TRP A 122 -13.28 3.69 5.36
CA TRP A 122 -13.36 5.07 5.83
C TRP A 122 -13.28 6.04 4.65
N SER A 123 -14.15 7.04 4.63
CA SER A 123 -14.24 8.06 3.57
C SER A 123 -13.15 9.14 3.66
N GLY A 124 -12.52 9.33 4.81
CA GLY A 124 -11.49 10.35 5.00
C GLY A 124 -10.10 9.97 4.49
N TRP A 125 -9.95 8.90 3.70
CA TRP A 125 -8.66 8.49 3.12
C TRP A 125 -8.02 9.61 2.27
N TRP A 126 -8.82 10.53 1.73
CA TRP A 126 -8.36 11.75 1.09
C TRP A 126 -7.54 12.65 2.02
N LEU A 127 -7.77 12.64 3.33
CA LEU A 127 -6.94 13.36 4.30
C LEU A 127 -5.53 12.78 4.37
N VAL A 128 -5.37 11.45 4.19
CA VAL A 128 -4.05 10.83 4.10
C VAL A 128 -3.34 11.32 2.84
N VAL A 129 -4.04 11.32 1.70
CA VAL A 129 -3.49 11.85 0.44
C VAL A 129 -3.13 13.33 0.57
N ALA A 130 -4.00 14.14 1.19
CA ALA A 130 -3.77 15.57 1.40
C ALA A 130 -2.57 15.82 2.33
N ALA A 131 -2.46 15.09 3.45
CA ALA A 131 -1.32 15.18 4.35
C ALA A 131 -0.01 14.78 3.66
N SER A 132 -0.06 13.77 2.79
CA SER A 132 1.09 13.32 2.00
C SER A 132 1.49 14.30 0.91
N LEU A 133 0.52 14.96 0.28
CA LEU A 133 0.78 16.06 -0.64
C LEU A 133 1.41 17.24 0.11
N ALA A 134 0.87 17.61 1.26
CA ALA A 134 1.39 18.70 2.09
C ALA A 134 2.84 18.43 2.52
N THR A 135 3.13 17.22 3.00
CA THR A 135 4.51 16.82 3.36
C THR A 135 5.44 16.80 2.15
N THR A 136 4.96 16.41 0.96
CA THR A 136 5.74 16.49 -0.28
C THR A 136 6.07 17.94 -0.65
N VAL A 137 5.09 18.85 -0.58
CA VAL A 137 5.27 20.28 -0.85
C VAL A 137 6.23 20.93 0.15
N ILE A 138 6.08 20.63 1.45
CA ILE A 138 6.98 21.10 2.50
C ILE A 138 8.40 20.56 2.26
N GLY A 139 8.54 19.27 1.95
CA GLY A 139 9.83 18.65 1.65
C GLY A 139 10.50 19.29 0.43
N LEU A 140 9.75 19.59 -0.63
CA LEU A 140 10.24 20.31 -1.80
C LEU A 140 10.70 21.73 -1.45
N ALA A 141 9.95 22.45 -0.63
CA ALA A 141 10.33 23.80 -0.18
C ALA A 141 11.63 23.77 0.66
N VAL A 142 11.75 22.81 1.58
CA VAL A 142 12.98 22.60 2.37
C VAL A 142 14.15 22.24 1.45
N ALA A 143 13.94 21.39 0.45
CA ALA A 143 14.96 21.04 -0.54
C ALA A 143 15.42 22.28 -1.34
N ALA A 144 14.48 23.12 -1.78
CA ALA A 144 14.81 24.36 -2.49
C ALA A 144 15.61 25.35 -1.61
N ILE A 145 15.24 25.48 -0.33
CA ILE A 145 16.01 26.28 0.65
C ILE A 145 17.41 25.70 0.83
N ALA A 146 17.54 24.37 0.96
CA ALA A 146 18.85 23.72 1.10
C ALA A 146 19.76 23.95 -0.13
N VAL A 147 19.19 23.95 -1.34
CA VAL A 147 19.92 24.32 -2.57
C VAL A 147 20.35 25.78 -2.54
N ALA A 148 19.45 26.69 -2.17
CA ALA A 148 19.77 28.11 -2.06
C ALA A 148 20.88 28.38 -1.03
N LEU A 149 20.89 27.63 0.07
CA LEU A 149 21.91 27.70 1.11
C LEU A 149 23.17 26.84 0.83
N SER A 150 23.23 26.18 -0.33
CA SER A 150 24.34 25.30 -0.73
C SER A 150 24.69 24.22 0.29
N ILE A 151 23.67 23.59 0.91
CA ILE A 151 23.83 22.46 1.85
C ILE A 151 23.47 21.16 1.12
N PRO A 152 24.44 20.47 0.47
CA PRO A 152 24.13 19.41 -0.51
C PRO A 152 23.47 18.17 0.11
N GLY A 153 23.85 17.82 1.34
CA GLY A 153 23.31 16.65 2.05
C GLY A 153 21.84 16.78 2.44
N LEU A 154 21.38 18.00 2.76
CA LEU A 154 19.98 18.25 3.12
C LEU A 154 19.05 18.16 1.91
N PHE A 155 19.52 18.56 0.72
CA PHE A 155 18.74 18.48 -0.51
C PHE A 155 18.37 17.03 -0.87
N LEU A 156 19.36 16.13 -0.91
CA LEU A 156 19.14 14.72 -1.26
C LEU A 156 18.25 14.02 -0.23
N THR A 157 18.44 14.33 1.07
CA THR A 157 17.62 13.76 2.14
C THR A 157 16.16 14.23 2.05
N ALA A 158 15.93 15.54 1.84
CA ALA A 158 14.58 16.10 1.72
C ALA A 158 13.86 15.60 0.46
N ALA A 159 14.57 15.53 -0.67
CA ALA A 159 14.04 15.00 -1.92
C ALA A 159 13.72 13.50 -1.81
N GLY A 160 14.61 12.71 -1.18
CA GLY A 160 14.41 11.28 -0.92
C GLY A 160 13.22 11.02 -0.01
N LEU A 161 13.06 11.80 1.06
CA LEU A 161 11.94 11.68 1.98
C LEU A 161 10.61 12.10 1.33
N ALA A 162 10.57 13.25 0.64
CA ALA A 162 9.40 13.72 -0.09
C ALA A 162 8.97 12.72 -1.17
N GLY A 163 9.94 12.16 -1.90
CA GLY A 163 9.74 11.06 -2.83
C GLY A 163 9.11 9.86 -2.12
N ALA A 164 9.73 9.34 -1.05
CA ALA A 164 9.23 8.18 -0.33
C ALA A 164 7.77 8.34 0.16
N VAL A 165 7.41 9.54 0.63
CA VAL A 165 6.03 9.84 1.06
C VAL A 165 5.07 9.94 -0.11
N ALA A 166 5.44 10.64 -1.19
CA ALA A 166 4.61 10.76 -2.39
C ALA A 166 4.38 9.39 -3.07
N PHE A 167 5.44 8.60 -3.20
CA PHE A 167 5.40 7.25 -3.76
C PHE A 167 4.61 6.28 -2.86
N GLY A 168 4.74 6.40 -1.54
CA GLY A 168 4.02 5.51 -0.61
C GLY A 168 2.51 5.71 -0.58
N THR A 169 2.01 6.88 -0.97
CA THR A 169 0.59 7.23 -0.83
C THR A 169 -0.26 6.94 -2.04
N PHE A 170 0.36 6.86 -3.22
CA PHE A 170 -0.32 6.46 -4.44
C PHE A 170 -0.97 5.06 -4.37
N PRO A 171 -0.29 3.99 -3.90
CA PRO A 171 -0.91 2.68 -3.71
C PRO A 171 -2.13 2.70 -2.80
N ILE A 172 -2.09 3.53 -1.74
CA ILE A 172 -3.21 3.71 -0.80
C ILE A 172 -4.38 4.37 -1.53
N ALA A 173 -4.12 5.49 -2.20
CA ALA A 173 -5.14 6.27 -2.90
C ALA A 173 -5.87 5.44 -3.96
N ILE A 174 -5.11 4.80 -4.86
CA ILE A 174 -5.72 4.05 -5.97
C ILE A 174 -6.46 2.80 -5.47
N HIS A 175 -5.96 2.11 -4.44
CA HIS A 175 -6.65 0.96 -3.87
C HIS A 175 -7.96 1.37 -3.18
N ARG A 176 -7.92 2.43 -2.36
CA ARG A 176 -9.11 2.92 -1.64
C ARG A 176 -10.16 3.44 -2.60
N ASP A 177 -9.74 4.18 -3.62
CA ASP A 177 -10.65 4.66 -4.65
C ASP A 177 -11.23 3.50 -5.47
N ALA A 178 -10.42 2.52 -5.84
CA ALA A 178 -10.92 1.33 -6.55
C ALA A 178 -11.94 0.55 -5.70
N ALA A 179 -11.74 0.43 -4.39
CA ALA A 179 -12.71 -0.21 -3.50
C ALA A 179 -14.03 0.58 -3.45
N TYR A 180 -13.94 1.91 -3.41
CA TYR A 180 -15.10 2.80 -3.47
C TYR A 180 -15.87 2.64 -4.79
N VAL A 181 -15.18 2.81 -5.92
CA VAL A 181 -15.75 2.69 -7.27
C VAL A 181 -16.30 1.28 -7.51
N SER A 182 -15.64 0.24 -7.03
CA SER A 182 -16.15 -1.14 -7.13
C SER A 182 -17.45 -1.37 -6.38
N THR A 183 -17.70 -0.62 -5.30
CA THR A 183 -18.86 -0.80 -4.43
C THR A 183 -20.03 0.07 -4.87
N TYR A 184 -19.75 1.31 -5.27
CA TYR A 184 -20.76 2.34 -5.56
C TYR A 184 -20.85 2.71 -7.05
N GLY A 185 -19.97 2.17 -7.90
CA GLY A 185 -20.00 2.39 -9.33
C GLY A 185 -20.96 1.46 -10.06
N ASP A 186 -21.78 2.03 -10.93
CA ASP A 186 -22.82 1.28 -11.64
C ASP A 186 -22.27 0.53 -12.87
N SER A 187 -21.35 1.14 -13.62
CA SER A 187 -20.87 0.62 -14.92
C SER A 187 -19.46 0.04 -14.90
N TRP A 188 -18.65 0.37 -13.90
CA TRP A 188 -17.28 -0.12 -13.77
C TRP A 188 -16.96 -0.58 -12.36
N ARG A 189 -16.49 -1.83 -12.26
CA ARG A 189 -16.13 -2.47 -11.00
C ARG A 189 -14.65 -2.86 -11.00
N PRO A 190 -13.74 -1.92 -10.72
CA PRO A 190 -12.31 -2.21 -10.67
C PRO A 190 -11.99 -3.18 -9.53
N ASN A 191 -11.06 -4.10 -9.75
CA ASN A 191 -10.55 -4.94 -8.66
C ASN A 191 -9.50 -4.13 -7.86
N PRO A 192 -9.72 -3.82 -6.56
CA PRO A 192 -8.79 -3.01 -5.76
C PRO A 192 -7.46 -3.70 -5.52
N GLY A 193 -7.45 -5.03 -5.40
CA GLY A 193 -6.21 -5.80 -5.28
C GLY A 193 -5.35 -5.70 -6.54
N LEU A 194 -5.97 -5.74 -7.72
CA LEU A 194 -5.25 -5.54 -8.99
C LEU A 194 -4.64 -4.14 -9.07
N HIS A 195 -5.41 -3.10 -8.74
CA HIS A 195 -4.93 -1.71 -8.82
C HIS A 195 -3.83 -1.44 -7.79
N LEU A 196 -3.90 -2.05 -6.60
CA LEU A 196 -2.81 -2.01 -5.62
C LEU A 196 -1.53 -2.64 -6.18
N GLY A 197 -1.64 -3.81 -6.84
CA GLY A 197 -0.51 -4.47 -7.50
C GLY A 197 0.11 -3.64 -8.62
N LEU A 198 -0.73 -3.04 -9.47
CA LEU A 198 -0.26 -2.13 -10.53
C LEU A 198 0.38 -0.87 -9.94
N ALA A 199 -0.13 -0.37 -8.82
CA ALA A 199 0.51 0.73 -8.09
C ALA A 199 1.89 0.34 -7.60
N PHE A 200 2.05 -0.83 -6.96
CA PHE A 200 3.37 -1.32 -6.56
C PHE A 200 4.33 -1.45 -7.75
N LEU A 201 3.87 -2.02 -8.86
CA LEU A 201 4.68 -2.13 -10.07
C LEU A 201 5.10 -0.75 -10.60
N SER A 202 4.21 0.24 -10.51
CA SER A 202 4.51 1.60 -10.94
C SER A 202 5.55 2.32 -10.07
N LEU A 203 5.77 1.87 -8.82
CA LEU A 203 6.85 2.39 -7.98
C LEU A 203 8.24 2.05 -8.55
N SER A 204 8.35 0.92 -9.25
CA SER A 204 9.62 0.49 -9.87
C SER A 204 9.91 1.20 -11.20
N VAL A 205 8.89 1.81 -11.83
CA VAL A 205 9.00 2.42 -13.15
C VAL A 205 8.28 3.76 -13.11
N ALA A 206 9.01 4.83 -12.80
CA ALA A 206 8.45 6.16 -12.56
C ALA A 206 7.40 6.64 -13.59
N PRO A 207 7.56 6.42 -14.92
CA PRO A 207 6.54 6.77 -15.91
C PRO A 207 5.21 6.01 -15.79
N LEU A 208 5.18 4.81 -15.20
CA LEU A 208 3.96 4.00 -15.10
C LEU A 208 2.93 4.62 -14.15
N GLN A 209 3.37 5.36 -13.13
CA GLN A 209 2.48 5.94 -12.14
C GLN A 209 1.52 6.98 -12.73
N PRO A 210 1.98 8.01 -13.48
CA PRO A 210 1.07 8.94 -14.15
C PRO A 210 0.22 8.27 -15.23
N LEU A 211 0.74 7.26 -15.94
CA LEU A 211 -0.03 6.51 -16.94
C LEU A 211 -1.17 5.71 -16.30
N LEU A 212 -0.89 5.00 -15.21
CA LEU A 212 -1.89 4.25 -14.46
C LEU A 212 -2.94 5.18 -13.85
N ALA A 213 -2.51 6.29 -13.25
CA ALA A 213 -3.40 7.30 -12.70
C ALA A 213 -4.30 7.91 -13.80
N GLY A 214 -3.73 8.29 -14.94
CA GLY A 214 -4.45 8.86 -16.08
C GLY A 214 -5.47 7.88 -16.66
N TYR A 215 -5.06 6.63 -16.91
CA TYR A 215 -5.96 5.56 -17.36
C TYR A 215 -7.12 5.37 -16.37
N TYR A 216 -6.80 5.27 -15.08
CA TYR A 216 -7.77 5.03 -14.02
C TYR A 216 -8.79 6.18 -13.92
N LEU A 217 -8.33 7.44 -13.92
CA LEU A 217 -9.19 8.62 -13.88
C LEU A 217 -10.07 8.75 -15.12
N LEU A 218 -9.51 8.51 -16.31
CA LEU A 218 -10.27 8.52 -17.57
C LEU A 218 -11.40 7.49 -17.54
N ARG A 219 -11.10 6.27 -17.07
CA ARG A 219 -12.09 5.21 -16.95
C ARG A 219 -13.16 5.55 -15.91
N ARG A 220 -12.75 6.09 -14.75
CA ARG A 220 -13.67 6.56 -13.71
C ARG A 220 -14.64 7.62 -14.22
N GLN A 221 -14.13 8.60 -14.98
CA GLN A 221 -14.92 9.69 -15.55
C GLN A 221 -15.97 9.17 -16.54
N ARG A 222 -15.56 8.28 -17.47
CA ARG A 222 -16.46 7.65 -18.44
C ARG A 222 -17.54 6.80 -17.79
N SER A 223 -17.26 6.24 -16.62
CA SER A 223 -18.19 5.41 -15.87
C SER A 223 -19.21 6.18 -15.02
N GLY A 224 -19.18 7.52 -15.05
CA GLY A 224 -20.21 8.35 -14.41
C GLY A 224 -20.13 8.41 -12.87
N VAL A 225 -19.04 7.94 -12.25
CA VAL A 225 -18.85 7.97 -10.78
C VAL A 225 -18.46 9.38 -10.28
N SER A 226 -18.87 10.41 -11.01
CA SER A 226 -18.57 11.81 -10.73
C SER A 226 -19.62 12.39 -9.79
N ARG A 227 -19.25 12.49 -8.51
CA ARG A 227 -19.88 13.31 -7.46
C ARG A 227 -21.26 12.84 -6.97
N ARG A 228 -21.24 11.98 -5.94
CA ARG A 228 -22.11 12.16 -4.77
C ARG A 228 -21.21 12.39 -3.57
#